data_AF-A0A136QDW4-F1
#
_entry.id   AF-A0A136QDW4-F1
#
_cell.length_a   1.000
_cell.length_b   1.000
_cell.length_c   1.000
_cell.angle_alpha   90.00
_cell.angle_beta   90.00
_cell.angle_gamma   90.00
#
_symmetry.space_group_name_H-M   'P 1'
#
loop_
_entity.id
_entity.type
_entity.pdbx_description
1 polymer ?
#
loop_
_entity_poly.entity_id
_entity_poly.type
_entity_poly.pdbx_seq_one_letter_code
_entity_poly.pdbx_strand_id
1 'polypeptide(L)' 'MTKKIPALLPDHPMYTDAVDAMKQYHEAQASGSSAEEVERLRQIAESQFRAVSEYQLNALGYQSRRPH' A
#
# COMPACT_ATOMS: atom_id res chain seq x y z
N MET A 1 4.22 20.25 21.99
CA MET A 1 3.12 19.56 21.28
C MET A 1 3.71 18.65 20.22
N THR A 2 3.91 17.36 20.54
CA THR A 2 4.43 16.33 19.63
C THR A 2 3.42 16.06 18.52
N LYS A 3 3.70 16.59 17.32
CA LYS A 3 2.94 16.25 16.10
C LYS A 3 3.16 14.76 15.85
N LYS A 4 2.20 13.94 16.28
CA LYS A 4 2.08 12.53 15.86
C LYS A 4 1.87 12.55 14.36
N ILE A 5 2.97 12.33 13.69
CA ILE A 5 3.10 11.68 12.40
C ILE A 5 1.93 10.70 12.25
N PRO A 6 0.99 10.94 11.33
CA PRO A 6 0.02 9.90 11.03
C PRO A 6 0.83 8.85 10.27
N ALA A 7 1.36 7.87 11.00
CA ALA A 7 1.50 6.53 10.45
C ALA A 7 0.18 6.28 9.75
N LEU A 8 0.22 6.09 8.42
CA LEU A 8 -0.94 5.94 7.55
C LEU A 8 -2.07 5.31 8.35
N LEU A 9 -3.04 6.14 8.75
CA LEU A 9 -4.21 5.60 9.41
C LEU A 9 -4.81 4.61 8.40
N PRO A 10 -5.32 3.45 8.84
CA PRO A 10 -5.95 2.47 7.94
C PRO A 10 -7.08 3.08 7.07
N ASP A 11 -7.51 4.30 7.40
CA ASP A 11 -8.45 5.14 6.65
C ASP A 11 -7.83 5.86 5.42
N HIS A 12 -6.53 5.74 5.16
CA HIS A 12 -5.92 6.38 4.00
C HIS A 12 -6.27 5.60 2.72
N PRO A 13 -6.76 6.25 1.65
CA PRO A 13 -7.25 5.57 0.45
C PRO A 13 -6.21 4.65 -0.19
N MET A 14 -4.91 4.97 -0.11
CA MET A 14 -3.85 4.08 -0.64
C MET A 14 -3.74 2.74 0.12
N TYR A 15 -4.05 2.72 1.42
CA TYR A 15 -4.04 1.48 2.19
C TYR A 15 -5.24 0.60 1.80
N THR A 16 -6.41 1.21 1.63
CA THR A 16 -7.61 0.53 1.12
C THR A 16 -7.36 -0.06 -0.26
N ASP A 17 -6.74 0.70 -1.17
CA ASP A 17 -6.42 0.26 -2.54
C ASP A 17 -5.44 -0.93 -2.54
N ALA A 18 -4.41 -0.88 -1.68
CA ALA A 18 -3.44 -1.98 -1.54
C ALA A 18 -4.08 -3.26 -0.98
N VAL A 19 -4.97 -3.12 0.01
CA VAL A 19 -5.69 -4.26 0.60
C VAL A 19 -6.69 -4.86 -0.39
N ASP A 20 -7.38 -4.02 -1.16
CA ASP A 20 -8.33 -4.47 -2.19
C ASP A 20 -7.62 -5.23 -3.30
N ALA A 21 -6.51 -4.70 -3.82
CA ALA A 21 -5.68 -5.39 -4.82
C ALA A 21 -5.18 -6.76 -4.33
N MET A 22 -4.81 -6.86 -3.05
CA MET A 22 -4.44 -8.15 -2.44
C MET A 22 -5.60 -9.14 -2.33
N LYS A 23 -6.81 -8.66 -2.01
CA LYS A 23 -8.00 -9.51 -1.97
C LYS A 23 -8.31 -10.07 -3.35
N GLN A 24 -8.33 -9.21 -4.37
CA GLN A 24 -8.57 -9.64 -5.76
C GLN A 24 -7.53 -10.68 -6.22
N TYR A 25 -6.25 -10.49 -5.90
CA TYR A 25 -5.20 -11.47 -6.19
C TYR A 25 -5.45 -12.84 -5.51
N HIS A 26 -5.85 -12.84 -4.23
CA HIS A 26 -6.16 -14.08 -3.52
C HIS A 26 -7.43 -14.75 -4.03
N GLU A 27 -8.47 -13.97 -4.36
CA GLU A 27 -9.70 -14.48 -4.97
C GLU A 27 -9.41 -15.12 -6.33
N ALA A 28 -8.61 -14.47 -7.18
CA ALA A 28 -8.22 -15.02 -8.48
C ALA A 28 -7.39 -16.32 -8.36
N GLN A 29 -6.52 -16.43 -7.35
CA GLN A 29 -5.84 -17.69 -7.06
C GLN A 29 -6.82 -18.76 -6.55
N ALA A 30 -7.74 -18.40 -5.65
CA ALA A 30 -8.70 -19.33 -5.06
C ALA A 30 -9.74 -19.83 -6.08
N SER A 31 -10.12 -18.98 -7.05
CA SER A 31 -11.01 -19.35 -8.15
C SER A 31 -10.31 -20.16 -9.25
N GLY A 32 -8.99 -20.34 -9.17
CA GLY A 32 -8.21 -21.00 -10.21
C GLY A 32 -8.19 -20.21 -11.52
N SER A 33 -8.21 -18.88 -11.45
CA SER A 33 -8.10 -18.01 -12.63
C SER A 33 -6.79 -18.24 -13.38
N SER A 34 -6.77 -17.85 -14.66
CA SER A 34 -5.58 -17.96 -15.51
C SER A 34 -4.35 -17.31 -14.87
N ALA A 35 -3.18 -17.93 -15.08
CA ALA A 35 -1.91 -17.43 -14.57
C ALA A 35 -1.65 -15.97 -14.95
N GLU A 36 -1.99 -15.55 -16.17
CA GLU A 36 -1.88 -14.15 -16.60
C GLU A 36 -2.68 -13.18 -15.72
N GLU A 37 -3.91 -13.53 -15.34
CA GLU A 37 -4.77 -12.68 -14.51
C GLU A 37 -4.21 -12.58 -13.09
N VAL A 38 -3.77 -13.71 -12.53
CA VAL A 38 -3.13 -13.80 -11.22
C VAL A 38 -1.84 -12.98 -11.19
N GLU A 39 -1.00 -13.07 -12.22
CA GLU A 39 0.24 -12.29 -12.33
C GLU A 39 -0.02 -10.79 -12.52
N ARG A 40 -1.07 -10.41 -13.25
CA ARG A 40 -1.50 -9.00 -13.36
C ARG A 40 -1.93 -8.44 -12.01
N LEU A 41 -2.78 -9.17 -11.29
CA LEU A 41 -3.24 -8.77 -9.96
C LEU A 41 -2.09 -8.70 -8.95
N ARG A 42 -1.13 -9.62 -9.03
CA ARG A 42 0.10 -9.58 -8.23
C ARG A 42 0.90 -8.30 -8.46
N GLN A 43 1.14 -7.91 -9.71
CA GLN A 43 1.89 -6.71 -10.06
C GLN A 43 1.19 -5.42 -9.57
N ILE A 44 -0.15 -5.40 -9.64
CA ILE A 44 -0.96 -4.30 -9.10
C ILE A 44 -0.80 -4.21 -7.58
N ALA A 45 -0.96 -5.34 -6.87
CA ALA A 45 -0.80 -5.39 -5.42
C ALA A 45 0.62 -4.96 -5.00
N GLU A 46 1.66 -5.44 -5.68
CA GLU A 46 3.06 -5.07 -5.40
C GLU A 46 3.30 -3.57 -5.61
N SER A 47 2.75 -2.99 -6.69
CA SER A 47 2.86 -1.56 -6.98
C SER A 47 2.17 -0.71 -5.90
N GLN A 48 0.98 -1.10 -5.46
CA GLN A 48 0.24 -0.40 -4.40
C GLN A 48 0.97 -0.46 -3.05
N PHE A 49 1.53 -1.63 -2.70
CA PHE A 49 2.35 -1.77 -1.49
C PHE A 49 3.61 -0.91 -1.55
N ARG A 50 4.23 -0.80 -2.72
CA ARG A 50 5.39 0.06 -2.92
C ARG A 50 5.03 1.53 -2.76
N ALA A 51 3.91 1.97 -3.34
CA ALA A 51 3.42 3.35 -3.20
C ALA A 51 3.09 3.69 -1.73
N VAL A 52 2.49 2.76 -0.99
CA VAL A 52 2.27 2.88 0.47
C VAL A 52 3.59 3.01 1.22
N SER A 53 4.58 2.19 0.89
CA SER A 53 5.91 2.22 1.52
C SER A 53 6.64 3.52 1.22
N GLU A 54 6.59 4.00 -0.03
CA GLU A 54 7.17 5.29 -0.44
C GLU A 54 6.48 6.45 0.26
N TYR A 55 5.14 6.40 0.41
CA TYR A 55 4.41 7.39 1.20
C TYR A 55 4.86 7.36 2.66
N GLN A 56 4.97 6.19 3.28
CA GLN A 56 5.44 6.07 4.67
C GLN A 56 6.86 6.63 4.82
N LEU A 57 7.77 6.28 3.91
CA LEU A 57 9.15 6.78 3.91
C LEU A 57 9.21 8.29 3.68
N ASN A 58 8.37 8.85 2.80
CA ASN A 58 8.33 10.28 2.54
C ASN A 58 7.72 11.03 3.73
N ALA A 59 6.58 10.56 4.24
CA ALA A 59 5.93 11.09 5.43
C ALA A 59 6.88 11.04 6.63
N LEU A 60 7.50 9.88 6.89
CA LEU A 60 8.46 9.66 7.99
C LEU A 60 9.76 10.45 7.80
N GLY A 61 10.29 10.49 6.58
CA GLY A 61 11.51 11.21 6.23
C GLY A 61 11.37 12.74 6.27
N TYR A 62 10.17 13.27 6.02
CA TYR A 62 9.85 14.69 6.20
C TYR A 62 9.90 15.14 7.67
N GLN A 63 9.83 14.21 8.61
CA GLN A 63 9.79 14.55 10.05
C GLN A 63 11.17 14.75 10.65
N SER A 64 12.20 14.17 10.03
CA SER A 64 13.61 14.43 10.33
C SER A 64 14.12 15.78 9.82
N ARG A 65 13.35 16.53 9.00
CA ARG A 65 13.72 17.87 8.51
C ARG A 65 12.79 18.99 9.03
N ARG A 66 12.47 18.99 10.32
CA ARG A 66 12.13 20.27 10.98
C ARG A 66 13.39 20.79 11.66
N PRO A 67 14.14 21.74 11.07
CA PRO A 67 15.09 22.51 11.85
C PRO A 67 14.28 23.24 12.94
N HIS A 68 14.69 23.06 14.19
CA HIS A 68 14.19 23.85 15.32
C HIS A 68 14.73 25.27 15.21
#